data_AF-A0A351Q9U7-F1
#
_entry.id   AF-A0A351Q9U7-F1
#
_cell.length_a   1.000
_cell.length_b   1.000
_cell.length_c   1.000
_cell.angle_alpha   90.00
_cell.angle_beta   90.00
_cell.angle_gamma   90.00
#
_symmetry.space_group_name_H-M   'P 1'
#
loop_
_entity.id
_entity.type
_entity.pdbx_description
1 polymer ?
#
loop_
_entity_poly.entity_id
_entity_poly.type
_entity_poly.pdbx_seq_one_letter_code
_entity_poly.pdbx_strand_id
1 'polypeptide(L)'
;MADLNSIIRILIILVLIATASWIINYIIVVFVCNRSKEFFFEQFFDFLIAGISFAVLICPFLLLCKPHDKSSDEKNCYEITVNEKSFKTSGFKTKTDGSIEFTADDGTIIRASDYEIRKLSGSNDISEGENK
;
A
#
# COMPACT_ATOMS: atom_id res chain seq x y z
N MET A 1 5.98 -3.22 14.42
CA MET A 1 5.45 -3.47 13.06
C MET A 1 3.93 -3.41 13.15
N ALA A 2 3.28 -2.41 12.54
CA ALA A 2 1.83 -2.41 12.43
C ALA A 2 1.41 -3.43 11.35
N ASP A 3 0.52 -4.34 11.71
CA ASP A 3 -0.06 -5.33 10.80
C ASP A 3 -0.81 -4.61 9.66
N LEU A 4 -0.71 -5.10 8.42
CA LEU A 4 -1.41 -4.54 7.25
C LEU A 4 -2.92 -4.46 7.51
N ASN A 5 -3.46 -5.43 8.23
CA ASN A 5 -4.86 -5.45 8.64
C ASN A 5 -5.20 -4.31 9.63
N SER A 6 -4.24 -3.93 10.48
CA SER A 6 -4.38 -2.79 11.39
C SER A 6 -4.40 -1.46 10.63
N ILE A 7 -3.54 -1.32 9.62
CA ILE A 7 -3.48 -0.12 8.77
C ILE A 7 -4.79 0.06 7.98
N ILE A 8 -5.32 -1.01 7.41
CA ILE A 8 -6.60 -0.98 6.67
C ILE A 8 -7.75 -0.56 7.59
N ARG A 9 -7.81 -1.09 8.82
CA ARG A 9 -8.83 -0.71 9.81
C ARG A 9 -8.74 0.77 10.18
N ILE A 10 -7.53 1.30 10.37
CA ILE A 10 -7.32 2.73 10.66
C ILE A 10 -7.80 3.58 9.48
N LEU A 11 -7.48 3.20 8.25
CA LEU A 11 -7.94 3.90 7.04
C LEU A 11 -9.47 3.92 6.94
N ILE A 12 -10.14 2.78 7.19
CA ILE A 12 -11.60 2.69 7.19
C ILE A 12 -12.21 3.64 8.24
N ILE A 13 -11.66 3.65 9.46
CA ILE A 13 -12.13 4.54 10.52
C ILE A 13 -11.96 6.01 10.14
N LEU A 14 -10.82 6.38 9.54
CA LEU A 14 -10.58 7.75 9.08
C LEU A 14 -11.56 8.18 7.99
N VAL A 15 -11.86 7.29 7.03
CA VAL A 15 -12.86 7.54 5.97
C VAL A 15 -14.26 7.71 6.58
N LEU A 16 -14.64 6.89 7.56
CA LEU A 16 -15.93 7.02 8.24
C LEU A 16 -16.05 8.34 9.00
N ILE A 17 -14.98 8.78 9.70
CA ILE A 17 -14.97 10.07 10.40
C ILE A 17 -15.06 11.24 9.41
N ALA A 18 -14.31 11.18 8.31
CA ALA A 18 -14.32 12.23 7.29
C ALA A 18 -15.69 12.37 6.61
N THR A 19 -16.33 11.25 6.26
CA THR A 19 -17.67 11.24 5.65
C THR A 19 -18.74 11.74 6.62
N ALA A 20 -18.70 11.34 7.89
CA ALA A 20 -19.61 11.85 8.91
C ALA A 20 -19.47 13.36 9.13
N SER A 21 -18.23 13.86 9.19
CA SER A 21 -17.94 15.30 9.31
C SER A 21 -18.47 16.10 8.13
N TRP A 22 -18.29 15.59 6.90
CA TRP A 22 -18.85 16.19 5.68
C TRP A 22 -20.38 16.26 5.71
N ILE A 23 -21.05 15.19 6.15
CA ILE A 23 -22.52 15.14 6.24
C ILE A 23 -23.03 16.16 7.26
N ILE A 24 -22.41 16.27 8.43
CA ILE A 24 -22.78 17.24 9.46
C ILE A 24 -22.60 18.67 8.93
N ASN A 25 -21.47 18.97 8.28
CA ASN A 25 -21.23 20.27 7.68
C ASN A 25 -22.26 20.60 6.60
N TYR A 26 -22.59 19.65 5.73
CA TYR A 26 -23.61 19.84 4.70
C TYR A 26 -24.99 20.16 5.32
N ILE A 27 -25.39 19.44 6.37
CA ILE A 27 -26.65 19.67 7.08
C ILE A 27 -26.67 21.08 7.69
N ILE A 28 -25.58 21.53 8.31
CA ILE A 28 -25.50 22.88 8.88
C ILE A 28 -25.60 23.94 7.78
N VAL A 29 -24.87 23.78 6.68
CA VAL A 29 -24.93 24.69 5.53
C VAL A 29 -26.35 24.77 4.97
N VAL A 30 -27.03 23.64 4.75
CA VAL A 30 -28.41 23.62 4.26
C VAL A 30 -29.38 24.26 5.25
N PHE A 31 -29.24 23.99 6.54
CA PHE A 31 -30.08 24.58 7.58
C PHE A 31 -29.92 26.11 7.64
N VAL A 32 -28.69 26.61 7.52
CA VAL A 32 -28.36 28.04 7.54
C VAL A 32 -28.79 28.71 6.23
N CYS A 33 -28.55 28.09 5.06
CA CYS A 33 -29.06 28.53 3.76
C CYS A 33 -30.56 28.82 3.82
N ASN A 34 -31.30 27.90 4.45
CA ASN A 34 -32.76 27.94 4.47
C ASN A 34 -33.30 28.98 5.46
N ARG A 35 -32.51 29.42 6.45
CA ARG A 35 -32.98 30.34 7.50
C ARG A 35 -32.55 31.80 7.31
N SER A 36 -31.45 32.07 6.62
CA SER A 36 -30.92 33.44 6.58
C SER A 36 -30.05 33.69 5.35
N LYS A 37 -30.56 34.51 4.43
CA LYS A 37 -29.80 34.96 3.24
C LYS A 37 -28.61 35.87 3.58
N GLU A 38 -28.55 36.43 4.80
CA GLU A 38 -27.54 37.41 5.22
C GLU A 38 -26.45 36.81 6.14
N PHE A 39 -26.68 35.63 6.72
CA PHE A 39 -25.71 34.96 7.62
C PHE A 39 -24.69 34.08 6.89
N PHE A 40 -24.76 34.08 5.56
CA PHE A 40 -24.10 33.11 4.71
C PHE A 40 -22.59 33.29 4.63
N PHE A 41 -22.11 34.52 4.79
CA PHE A 41 -20.72 34.85 4.50
C PHE A 41 -19.79 34.41 5.63
N GLU A 42 -20.04 34.84 6.88
CA GLU A 42 -19.14 34.51 8.00
C GLU A 42 -19.09 33.00 8.29
N GLN A 43 -20.23 32.32 8.32
CA GLN A 43 -20.23 30.88 8.55
C GLN A 43 -19.55 30.11 7.41
N PHE A 44 -19.71 30.53 6.15
CA PHE A 44 -19.00 29.91 5.04
C PHE A 44 -17.48 30.04 5.17
N PHE A 45 -16.98 31.20 5.63
CA PHE A 45 -15.56 31.40 5.89
C PHE A 45 -15.05 30.54 7.05
N ASP A 46 -15.81 30.44 8.14
CA ASP A 46 -15.46 29.54 9.25
C ASP A 46 -15.41 28.07 8.81
N PHE A 47 -16.35 27.64 7.96
CA PHE A 47 -16.34 26.29 7.39
C PHE A 47 -15.17 26.07 6.43
N LEU A 48 -14.83 27.06 5.60
CA LEU A 48 -13.69 27.01 4.69
C LEU A 48 -12.38 26.91 5.48
N ILE A 49 -12.23 27.71 6.53
CA ILE A 49 -11.05 27.71 7.40
C ILE A 49 -10.92 26.38 8.16
N ALA A 50 -12.02 25.84 8.69
CA ALA A 50 -12.04 24.54 9.35
C ALA A 50 -11.67 23.41 8.37
N GLY A 51 -12.21 23.44 7.15
CA GLY A 51 -11.89 22.47 6.10
C GLY A 51 -10.42 22.50 5.66
N ILE A 52 -9.86 23.70 5.45
CA ILE A 52 -8.45 23.88 5.11
C ILE A 52 -7.55 23.39 6.26
N SER A 53 -7.89 23.72 7.51
CA SER A 53 -7.12 23.29 8.68
C SER A 53 -7.08 21.76 8.80
N PHE A 54 -8.21 21.09 8.53
CA PHE A 54 -8.28 19.63 8.51
C PHE A 54 -7.45 19.01 7.38
N ALA A 55 -7.50 19.59 6.17
CA ALA A 55 -6.70 19.15 5.04
C ALA A 55 -5.19 19.28 5.32
N VAL A 56 -4.76 20.40 5.93
CA VAL A 56 -3.36 20.64 6.31
C VAL A 56 -2.87 19.63 7.36
N LEU A 57 -3.73 19.19 8.28
CA LEU A 57 -3.38 18.16 9.27
C LEU A 57 -3.29 16.75 8.68
N ILE A 58 -4.08 16.44 7.65
CA ILE A 58 -4.11 15.11 7.01
C ILE A 58 -3.01 14.93 5.97
N CYS A 59 -2.67 15.99 5.22
CA CYS A 59 -1.60 15.96 4.21
C CYS A 59 -0.26 15.36 4.70
N PRO A 60 0.30 15.72 5.87
CA PRO A 60 1.54 15.10 6.35
C PRO A 60 1.34 13.63 6.72
N PHE A 61 0.17 13.22 7.21
CA PHE A 61 -0.13 11.80 7.48
C PHE A 61 -0.21 10.98 6.20
N LEU A 62 -0.82 11.49 5.13
CA LEU A 62 -0.88 10.81 3.84
C LEU A 62 0.47 10.74 3.13
N LEU A 63 1.31 11.79 3.27
CA LEU A 63 2.68 11.79 2.74
C LEU A 63 3.61 10.85 3.53
N LEU A 64 3.40 10.68 4.84
CA LEU A 64 4.10 9.69 5.66
C LEU A 64 3.60 8.26 5.39
N CYS A 65 2.35 8.12 4.92
CA CYS A 65 1.79 6.90 4.36
C CYS A 65 2.16 6.69 2.88
N LYS A 66 3.20 7.35 2.35
CA LYS A 66 3.91 6.72 1.24
C LYS A 66 4.19 5.28 1.67
N PRO A 67 3.85 4.26 0.85
CA PRO A 67 4.46 2.97 1.06
C PRO A 67 5.96 3.29 0.99
N HIS A 68 6.60 3.31 2.15
CA HIS A 68 8.02 3.04 2.21
C HIS A 68 8.07 1.73 1.48
N ASP A 69 8.56 1.74 0.24
CA ASP A 69 8.98 0.53 -0.43
C ASP A 69 9.89 -0.09 0.60
N LYS A 70 9.32 -1.08 1.30
CA LYS A 70 10.07 -1.97 2.12
C LYS A 70 10.92 -2.60 1.03
N SER A 71 12.17 -2.11 0.89
CA SER A 71 13.33 -2.96 0.75
C SER A 71 13.03 -4.13 1.67
N SER A 72 12.34 -5.11 1.11
CA SER A 72 11.67 -6.11 1.88
C SER A 72 12.83 -6.88 2.46
N ASP A 73 12.84 -7.02 3.78
CA ASP A 73 13.29 -8.27 4.37
C ASP A 73 12.34 -9.40 3.91
N GLU A 74 12.03 -9.49 2.60
CA GLU A 74 11.56 -10.72 1.99
C GLU A 74 12.74 -11.65 2.19
N LYS A 75 12.58 -12.54 3.16
CA LYS A 75 13.41 -13.73 3.27
C LYS A 75 13.51 -14.31 1.88
N ASN A 76 14.68 -14.22 1.27
CA ASN A 76 14.93 -14.78 -0.04
C ASN A 76 14.50 -16.25 -0.03
N CYS A 77 13.39 -16.53 -0.72
CA CYS A 77 12.73 -17.83 -0.72
C CYS A 77 13.37 -18.78 -1.74
N TYR A 78 14.10 -18.22 -2.71
CA TYR A 78 14.70 -18.96 -3.80
C TYR A 78 16.17 -18.55 -3.96
N GLU A 79 17.00 -19.57 -4.19
CA GLU A 79 18.35 -19.43 -4.70
C GLU A 79 18.34 -19.88 -6.15
N ILE A 80 18.73 -18.99 -7.05
CA ILE A 80 18.77 -19.22 -8.49
C ILE A 80 20.23 -19.18 -8.93
N THR A 81 20.74 -20.29 -9.47
CA THR A 81 22.09 -20.38 -10.01
C THR A 81 22.05 -20.16 -11.51
N VAL A 82 22.81 -19.16 -11.99
CA VAL A 82 22.99 -18.85 -13.41
C VAL A 82 24.48 -18.80 -13.70
N ASN A 83 24.98 -19.57 -14.66
CA ASN A 83 26.39 -19.61 -15.04
C ASN A 83 27.34 -19.75 -13.83
N GLU A 84 27.07 -20.73 -12.96
CA GLU A 84 27.84 -21.01 -11.73
C GLU A 84 27.80 -19.90 -10.66
N LYS A 85 26.98 -18.86 -10.84
CA LYS A 85 26.75 -17.81 -9.84
C LYS A 85 25.36 -17.97 -9.22
N SER A 86 25.31 -18.04 -7.89
CA SER A 86 24.07 -18.14 -7.13
C SER A 86 23.55 -16.76 -6.73
N PHE A 87 22.27 -16.52 -7.00
CA PHE A 87 21.56 -15.30 -6.64
C PHE A 87 20.38 -15.65 -5.75
N LYS A 88 20.16 -14.84 -4.73
CA LYS A 88 19.01 -14.99 -3.85
C LYS A 88 17.91 -14.02 -4.32
N THR A 89 16.68 -14.51 -4.35
CA THR A 89 15.53 -13.70 -4.74
C THR A 89 14.25 -14.16 -4.04
N SER A 90 13.32 -13.23 -3.86
CA SER A 90 11.99 -13.53 -3.32
C SER A 90 11.05 -14.12 -4.37
N GLY A 91 11.29 -13.84 -5.66
CA GLY A 91 10.49 -14.37 -6.75
C GLY A 91 11.10 -14.07 -8.13
N PHE A 92 10.64 -14.82 -9.13
CA PHE A 92 11.09 -14.68 -10.52
C PHE A 92 9.89 -14.75 -11.47
N LYS A 93 9.99 -14.09 -12.62
CA LYS A 93 9.00 -14.18 -13.70
C LYS A 93 9.48 -15.19 -14.73
N THR A 94 8.65 -16.17 -15.06
CA THR A 94 8.92 -17.08 -16.18
C THR A 94 8.24 -16.54 -17.43
N LYS A 95 8.99 -16.42 -18.52
CA LYS A 95 8.50 -16.00 -19.83
C LYS A 95 7.96 -17.21 -20.60
N THR A 96 7.20 -16.95 -21.65
CA THR A 96 6.61 -17.96 -22.52
C THR A 96 7.65 -18.81 -23.27
N ASP A 97 8.88 -18.31 -23.41
CA ASP A 97 10.02 -19.04 -23.97
C ASP A 97 10.75 -19.93 -22.94
N GLY A 98 10.25 -20.00 -21.71
CA GLY A 98 10.84 -20.77 -20.61
C GLY A 98 12.01 -20.06 -19.91
N SER A 99 12.40 -18.86 -20.37
CA SER A 99 13.41 -18.05 -19.67
C SER A 99 12.86 -17.41 -18.41
N ILE A 100 13.74 -17.06 -17.48
CA ILE A 100 13.40 -16.34 -16.25
C ILE A 100 13.96 -14.93 -16.24
N GLU A 101 13.24 -14.04 -15.57
CA GLU A 101 13.66 -12.67 -15.28
C GLU A 101 13.40 -12.37 -13.80
N PHE A 102 14.44 -11.97 -13.07
CA PHE A 102 14.35 -11.60 -11.66
C PHE A 102 15.30 -10.47 -11.31
N THR A 103 15.00 -9.77 -10.23
CA THR A 103 15.85 -8.71 -9.67
C THR A 103 16.64 -9.29 -8.51
N ALA A 104 17.97 -9.18 -8.55
CA ALA A 104 18.85 -9.58 -7.47
C ALA A 104 18.85 -8.54 -6.33
N ASP A 105 19.34 -8.93 -5.16
CA ASP A 105 19.41 -8.08 -3.95
C ASP A 105 20.14 -6.73 -4.17
N ASP A 106 21.07 -6.68 -5.13
CA ASP A 106 21.82 -5.48 -5.50
C ASP A 106 21.09 -4.55 -6.49
N GLY A 107 19.85 -4.89 -6.86
CA GLY A 107 19.04 -4.17 -7.85
C GLY A 107 19.33 -4.55 -9.31
N THR A 108 20.23 -5.51 -9.56
CA THR A 108 20.54 -5.97 -10.91
C THR A 108 19.41 -6.83 -11.47
N ILE A 109 18.95 -6.53 -12.69
CA ILE A 109 17.98 -7.37 -13.41
C ILE A 109 18.73 -8.48 -14.14
N ILE A 110 18.44 -9.73 -13.78
CA ILE A 110 19.05 -10.92 -14.36
C ILE A 110 18.04 -11.62 -15.25
N ARG A 111 18.48 -12.01 -16.45
CA ARG A 111 17.71 -12.77 -17.43
C ARG A 111 18.50 -14.01 -17.81
N ALA A 112 17.89 -15.18 -17.65
CA ALA A 112 18.56 -16.45 -17.90
C ALA A 112 17.61 -17.45 -18.55
N SER A 113 18.11 -18.20 -19.53
CA SER A 113 17.40 -19.34 -20.12
C SER A 113 17.85 -20.66 -19.51
N ASP A 114 19.12 -20.76 -19.10
CA ASP A 114 19.67 -21.89 -18.35
C ASP A 114 19.90 -21.47 -16.90
N TYR A 115 19.21 -22.12 -15.98
CA TYR A 115 19.24 -21.78 -14.57
C TYR A 115 18.90 -23.01 -13.71
N GLU A 116 19.36 -23.00 -12.47
CA GLU A 116 18.94 -23.96 -11.44
C GLU A 116 18.21 -23.22 -10.32
N ILE A 117 17.06 -23.72 -9.86
CA ILE A 117 16.30 -23.09 -8.76
C ILE A 117 16.28 -24.02 -7.56
N ARG A 118 16.63 -23.47 -6.40
CA ARG A 118 16.53 -24.15 -5.10
C ARG A 118 15.66 -23.32 -4.16
N LYS A 119 14.63 -23.93 -3.58
CA LYS A 119 13.81 -23.29 -2.55
C LYS A 119 14.58 -23.30 -1.22
N LEU A 120 14.74 -22.14 -0.59
CA LEU A 120 15.40 -22.02 0.71
C LEU A 120 14.38 -22.31 1.82
N SER A 121 14.62 -23.35 2.61
CA SER A 121 13.73 -23.81 3.69
C SER A 121 13.65 -22.83 4.85
N GLY A 122 12.82 -21.81 4.68
CA GLY A 122 12.20 -20.98 5.73
C GLY A 122 10.71 -20.71 5.47
N SER A 123 10.17 -21.27 4.38
CA SER A 123 8.74 -21.31 4.02
C SER A 123 8.16 -22.61 4.57
N ASN A 124 7.69 -22.56 5.82
CA ASN A 124 6.74 -23.54 6.30
C ASN A 124 5.40 -23.22 5.64
N ASP A 125 5.11 -23.88 4.53
CA ASP A 125 3.75 -24.22 4.16
C ASP A 125 3.75 -25.68 3.72
N ILE A 126 3.11 -26.49 4.57
CA ILE A 126 2.56 -27.79 4.23
C ILE A 126 1.48 -27.53 3.20
N SER A 127 1.56 -28.20 2.05
CA SER A 127 0.38 -28.55 1.26
C SER A 127 0.70 -29.81 0.47
N GLU A 128 0.00 -30.87 0.86
CA GLU A 128 -0.22 -32.10 0.10
C GLU A 128 -0.53 -31.85 -1.38
N GLY A 129 -0.14 -32.80 -2.20
CA GLY A 129 -0.51 -32.87 -3.60
C GLY A 129 0.08 -34.11 -4.25
N GLU A 130 -0.37 -35.29 -3.81
CA GLU A 130 -0.32 -36.52 -4.61
C GLU A 130 -0.86 -36.23 -6.02
N ASN A 131 -0.12 -36.64 -7.05
CA ASN A 131 -0.64 -37.35 -8.21
C ASN A 131 0.50 -37.77 -9.14
N LYS A 132 0.96 -39.01 -9.01
CA LYS A 132 0.87 -40.05 -10.05
C LYS A 132 1.43 -41.38 -9.55
#